data_AF-A0A931FB10-F1
#
_entry.id   AF-A0A931FB10-F1
#
_cell.length_a   1.000
_cell.length_b   1.000
_cell.length_c   1.000
_cell.angle_alpha   90.00
_cell.angle_beta   90.00
_cell.angle_gamma   90.00
#
_symmetry.space_group_name_H-M   'P 1'
#
loop_
_entity.id
_entity.type
_entity.pdbx_description
1 polymer ?
#
loop_
_entity_poly.entity_id
_entity_poly.type
_entity_poly.pdbx_seq_one_letter_code
_entity_poly.pdbx_strand_id
1 'polypeptide(L)'
;MKKTIIIISSFLGLLALFFIIDFLASPVSDVTSKAEMKITPEAKLEYVPTKDELMKLEGENLQFLGFYEVVALNFDDHPFVTLINKDLEKINFSITILDEQKKAFSIPAIQFSPQNLQLADSFGLAKKQARYFAYKKNYPIAGATHTTD
;
A
#
# COMPACT_ATOMS: atom_id res chain seq x y z
N MET A 1 -59.64 -6.25 42.51
CA MET A 1 -58.77 -6.14 41.32
C MET A 1 -59.62 -5.80 40.10
N LYS A 2 -59.13 -4.97 39.16
CA LYS A 2 -59.80 -4.40 37.94
C LYS A 2 -60.10 -2.89 37.98
N LYS A 3 -59.13 -2.00 38.23
CA LYS A 3 -59.24 -0.57 37.81
C LYS A 3 -57.93 0.09 37.34
N THR A 4 -56.80 -0.62 37.33
CA THR A 4 -55.47 -0.03 37.12
C THR A 4 -54.88 -0.21 35.71
N ILE A 5 -55.60 -0.82 34.76
CA ILE A 5 -55.01 -1.22 33.45
C ILE A 5 -55.24 -0.18 32.34
N ILE A 6 -56.02 0.88 32.55
CA ILE A 6 -56.40 1.78 31.44
C ILE A 6 -55.46 3.00 31.28
N ILE A 7 -54.63 3.34 32.27
CA ILE A 7 -53.85 4.60 32.22
C ILE A 7 -52.51 4.46 31.47
N ILE A 8 -51.93 3.26 31.40
CA ILE A 8 -50.58 3.06 30.85
C ILE A 8 -50.57 3.03 29.30
N SER A 9 -51.68 2.69 28.65
CA SER A 9 -51.72 2.63 27.18
C SER A 9 -51.86 4.00 26.49
N SER A 10 -52.31 5.03 27.20
CA SER A 10 -52.54 6.36 26.61
C SER A 10 -51.25 7.20 26.49
N PHE A 11 -50.21 6.89 27.25
CA PHE A 11 -48.96 7.65 27.24
C PHE A 11 -48.02 7.25 26.09
N LEU A 12 -48.14 6.02 25.58
CA LEU A 12 -47.25 5.50 24.54
C LEU A 12 -47.62 6.02 23.13
N GLY A 13 -48.89 6.39 22.90
CA GLY A 13 -49.35 6.95 21.62
C GLY A 13 -48.91 8.40 21.38
N LEU A 14 -48.74 9.20 22.45
CA LEU A 14 -48.41 10.63 22.33
C LEU A 14 -46.95 10.89 21.96
N LEU A 15 -46.04 10.00 22.39
CA LEU A 15 -44.60 10.10 22.07
C LEU A 15 -44.30 9.82 20.59
N ALA A 16 -45.07 8.95 19.94
CA ALA A 16 -44.87 8.62 18.52
C ALA A 16 -45.24 9.77 17.58
N LEU A 17 -46.17 10.65 17.97
CA LEU A 17 -46.63 11.76 17.12
C LEU A 17 -45.61 12.91 17.06
N PHE A 18 -44.84 13.12 18.13
CA PHE A 18 -43.84 14.20 18.19
C PHE A 18 -42.67 13.97 17.21
N PHE A 19 -42.26 12.72 16.97
CA PHE A 19 -41.13 12.41 16.10
C PHE A 19 -41.42 12.61 14.59
N ILE A 20 -42.69 12.69 14.17
CA ILE A 20 -43.04 12.83 12.74
C ILE A 20 -42.99 14.29 12.30
N ILE A 21 -43.25 15.24 13.21
CA ILE A 21 -43.30 16.67 12.86
C ILE A 21 -41.89 17.24 12.64
N ASP A 22 -40.89 16.82 13.42
CA ASP A 22 -39.50 17.29 13.27
C ASP A 22 -38.83 16.80 11.97
N PHE A 23 -39.26 15.66 11.42
CA PHE A 23 -38.70 15.14 10.17
C PHE A 23 -39.15 15.94 8.94
N LEU A 24 -40.36 16.51 8.95
CA LEU A 24 -40.90 17.27 7.81
C LEU A 24 -40.49 18.75 7.81
N ALA A 25 -39.94 19.27 8.91
CA ALA A 25 -39.55 20.67 9.04
C ALA A 25 -38.08 20.95 8.66
N SER A 26 -37.29 19.93 8.29
CA SER A 26 -35.91 20.15 7.87
C SER A 26 -35.87 20.72 6.46
N PRO A 27 -35.43 21.98 6.25
CA PRO A 27 -35.24 22.50 4.91
C PRO A 27 -34.12 21.67 4.26
N VAL A 28 -34.41 21.15 3.06
CA VAL A 28 -33.41 20.52 2.20
C VAL A 28 -32.34 21.58 1.96
N SER A 29 -31.22 21.45 2.66
CA SER A 29 -30.04 22.25 2.37
C SER A 29 -29.52 21.78 1.02
N ASP A 30 -29.67 22.66 0.04
CA ASP A 30 -29.15 22.49 -1.31
C ASP A 30 -27.62 22.63 -1.23
N VAL A 31 -26.95 21.54 -0.86
CA VAL A 31 -25.50 21.49 -0.90
C VAL A 31 -25.12 21.07 -2.30
N THR A 32 -25.00 22.07 -3.19
CA THR A 32 -24.11 21.96 -4.35
C THR A 32 -22.73 21.66 -3.80
N SER A 33 -22.45 20.37 -3.61
CA SER A 33 -21.18 19.87 -3.13
C SER A 33 -20.19 20.09 -4.26
N LYS A 34 -19.54 21.24 -4.27
CA LYS A 34 -18.21 21.34 -4.86
C LYS A 34 -17.39 20.29 -4.12
N ALA A 35 -17.22 19.13 -4.75
CA ALA A 35 -16.27 18.14 -4.33
C ALA A 35 -14.89 18.79 -4.40
N GLU A 36 -14.47 19.46 -3.32
CA GLU A 36 -13.06 19.61 -3.04
C GLU A 36 -12.54 18.20 -2.91
N MET A 37 -11.79 17.79 -3.94
CA MET A 37 -11.01 16.56 -3.96
C MET A 37 -10.02 16.66 -2.81
N LYS A 38 -10.44 16.19 -1.63
CA LYS A 38 -9.54 15.88 -0.54
C LYS A 38 -8.61 14.84 -1.13
N ILE A 39 -7.40 15.27 -1.51
CA ILE A 39 -6.34 14.37 -1.90
C ILE A 39 -6.02 13.59 -0.62
N THR A 40 -6.78 12.52 -0.40
CA THR A 40 -6.34 11.41 0.43
C THR A 40 -4.95 11.08 -0.11
N PRO A 41 -3.88 11.14 0.70
CA PRO A 41 -2.62 10.56 0.25
C PRO A 41 -2.97 9.12 -0.08
N GLU A 42 -2.98 8.80 -1.38
CA GLU A 42 -3.18 7.45 -1.87
C GLU A 42 -2.37 6.55 -0.95
N ALA A 43 -3.03 5.57 -0.32
CA ALA A 43 -2.35 4.54 0.42
C ALA A 43 -1.26 4.02 -0.52
N LYS A 44 -0.01 4.38 -0.23
CA LYS A 44 1.10 4.38 -1.18
C LYS A 44 1.26 2.94 -1.66
N LEU A 45 0.66 2.63 -2.81
CA LEU A 45 0.74 1.31 -3.39
C LEU A 45 2.22 0.99 -3.56
N GLU A 46 2.56 -0.20 -3.10
CA GLU A 46 3.86 -0.83 -3.04
C GLU A 46 4.45 -1.00 -4.46
N TYR A 47 4.79 0.11 -5.08
CA TYR A 47 5.16 0.17 -6.48
C TYR A 47 6.63 -0.14 -6.66
N VAL A 48 6.90 -1.26 -7.35
CA VAL A 48 8.21 -1.63 -7.87
C VAL A 48 8.19 -1.47 -9.40
N PRO A 49 8.97 -0.54 -9.98
CA PRO A 49 9.00 -0.30 -11.42
C PRO A 49 9.65 -1.46 -12.17
N THR A 50 9.30 -1.62 -13.43
CA THR A 50 10.07 -2.42 -14.39
C THR A 50 11.39 -1.74 -14.73
N LYS A 51 12.31 -2.44 -15.40
CA LYS A 51 13.60 -1.87 -15.81
C LYS A 51 13.40 -0.61 -16.67
N ASP A 52 12.49 -0.68 -17.63
CA ASP A 52 12.25 0.41 -18.59
C ASP A 52 11.52 1.59 -17.94
N GLU A 53 10.59 1.33 -17.00
CA GLU A 53 9.97 2.38 -16.19
C GLU A 53 11.00 3.09 -15.32
N LEU A 54 11.90 2.34 -14.68
CA LEU A 54 12.94 2.92 -13.84
C LEU A 54 13.89 3.82 -14.66
N MET A 55 14.24 3.43 -15.89
CA MET A 55 15.00 4.30 -16.81
C MET A 55 14.26 5.60 -17.16
N LYS A 56 12.93 5.54 -17.36
CA LYS A 56 12.12 6.73 -17.64
C LYS A 56 12.02 7.65 -16.42
N LEU A 57 11.94 7.09 -15.22
CA LEU A 57 11.79 7.84 -13.97
C LEU A 57 13.10 8.52 -13.54
N GLU A 58 14.24 7.82 -13.64
CA GLU A 58 15.51 8.30 -13.09
C GLU A 58 16.53 8.73 -14.17
N GLY A 59 16.23 8.49 -15.45
CA GLY A 59 17.10 8.80 -16.58
C GLY A 59 18.18 7.75 -16.87
N GLU A 60 18.99 8.02 -17.89
CA GLU A 60 19.90 7.04 -18.50
C GLU A 60 21.15 6.70 -17.67
N ASN A 61 21.44 7.46 -16.61
CA ASN A 61 22.63 7.29 -15.77
C ASN A 61 22.50 6.21 -14.67
N LEU A 62 21.59 5.25 -14.85
CA LEU A 62 21.39 4.14 -13.94
C LEU A 62 22.36 2.99 -14.27
N GLN A 63 23.15 2.60 -13.29
CA GLN A 63 23.93 1.37 -13.34
C GLN A 63 23.07 0.20 -12.87
N PHE A 64 22.69 -0.68 -13.78
CA PHE A 64 21.97 -1.91 -13.44
C PHE A 64 22.93 -2.97 -12.91
N LEU A 65 22.75 -3.37 -11.65
CA LEU A 65 23.61 -4.34 -10.95
C LEU A 65 23.12 -5.79 -11.10
N GLY A 66 21.99 -6.00 -11.78
CA GLY A 66 21.40 -7.31 -11.98
C GLY A 66 20.40 -7.69 -10.89
N PHE A 67 20.05 -8.97 -10.84
CA PHE A 67 19.11 -9.52 -9.87
C PHE A 67 19.85 -10.06 -8.67
N TYR A 68 19.33 -9.72 -7.50
CA TYR A 68 19.81 -10.18 -6.21
C TYR A 68 18.71 -10.99 -5.52
N GLU A 69 19.13 -12.02 -4.80
CA GLU A 69 18.30 -12.90 -3.99
C GLU A 69 18.53 -12.62 -2.50
N VAL A 70 17.46 -12.67 -1.70
CA VAL A 70 17.52 -12.56 -0.25
C VAL A 70 18.01 -13.89 0.36
N VAL A 71 19.20 -13.89 0.95
CA VAL A 71 19.82 -15.10 1.53
C VAL A 71 19.94 -15.11 3.04
N ALA A 72 19.87 -13.93 3.67
CA ALA A 72 19.84 -13.85 5.12
C ALA A 72 19.01 -12.66 5.57
N LEU A 73 18.37 -12.82 6.72
CA LEU A 73 17.50 -11.84 7.33
C LEU A 73 17.66 -11.92 8.86
N ASN A 74 17.92 -10.78 9.49
CA ASN A 74 18.09 -10.64 10.93
C ASN A 74 17.16 -9.53 11.43
N PHE A 75 16.40 -9.78 12.48
CA PHE A 75 15.45 -8.85 13.11
C PHE A 75 15.84 -8.46 14.55
N ASP A 76 17.02 -8.86 15.02
CA ASP A 76 17.52 -8.55 16.37
C ASP A 76 18.03 -7.10 16.43
N ASP A 77 18.80 -6.73 17.47
CA ASP A 77 19.22 -5.35 17.81
C ASP A 77 19.74 -4.49 16.63
N HIS A 78 20.30 -5.11 15.59
CA HIS A 78 20.68 -4.46 14.35
C HIS A 78 20.05 -5.17 13.14
N PRO A 79 18.79 -4.86 12.81
CA PRO A 79 18.09 -5.57 11.75
C PRO A 79 18.76 -5.35 10.40
N PHE A 80 19.00 -6.44 9.67
CA PHE A 80 19.59 -6.38 8.34
C PHE A 80 19.08 -7.47 7.41
N VAL A 81 19.27 -7.22 6.12
CA VAL A 81 19.08 -8.20 5.04
C VAL A 81 20.37 -8.32 4.24
N THR A 82 20.73 -9.56 3.88
CA THR A 82 21.83 -9.86 2.97
C THR A 82 21.26 -10.29 1.63
N LEU A 83 21.68 -9.57 0.59
CA LEU A 83 21.35 -9.84 -0.80
C LEU A 83 22.56 -10.45 -1.51
N ILE A 84 22.37 -11.45 -2.36
CA ILE A 84 23.44 -12.04 -3.18
C ILE A 84 23.05 -12.06 -4.67
N ASN A 85 23.98 -11.78 -5.56
CA ASN A 85 23.77 -11.98 -7.00
C ASN A 85 24.41 -13.29 -7.50
N LYS A 86 24.27 -13.53 -8.81
CA LYS A 86 24.80 -14.73 -9.50
C LYS A 86 26.32 -14.82 -9.46
N ASP A 87 26.98 -13.67 -9.34
CA ASP A 87 28.44 -13.54 -9.25
C ASP A 87 28.94 -13.69 -7.80
N LEU A 88 28.06 -14.08 -6.87
CA LEU A 88 28.30 -14.24 -5.44
C LEU A 88 28.67 -12.94 -4.70
N GLU A 89 28.41 -11.79 -5.32
CA GLU A 89 28.56 -10.49 -4.66
C GLU A 89 27.46 -10.31 -3.62
N LYS A 90 27.88 -10.00 -2.39
CA LYS A 90 26.98 -9.80 -1.25
C LYS A 90 26.85 -8.32 -0.92
N ILE A 91 25.63 -7.87 -0.71
CA ILE A 91 25.33 -6.52 -0.25
C ILE A 91 24.40 -6.61 0.95
N ASN A 92 24.75 -5.88 2.01
CA ASN A 92 23.94 -5.81 3.22
C ASN A 92 23.22 -4.46 3.31
N PHE A 93 21.96 -4.50 3.73
CA PHE A 93 21.20 -3.31 4.03
C PHE A 93 20.57 -3.41 5.41
N SER A 94 20.58 -2.31 6.15
CA SER A 94 19.74 -2.17 7.34
C SER A 94 18.27 -2.22 6.93
N ILE A 95 17.44 -2.85 7.76
CA ILE A 95 16.00 -2.93 7.54
C ILE A 95 15.24 -2.20 8.63
N THR A 96 14.03 -1.76 8.31
CA THR A 96 13.06 -1.30 9.30
C THR A 96 11.95 -2.34 9.39
N ILE A 97 11.74 -2.83 10.61
CA ILE A 97 10.70 -3.81 10.91
C ILE A 97 9.34 -3.10 10.86
N LEU A 98 8.43 -3.63 10.05
CA LEU A 98 7.07 -3.12 9.92
C LEU A 98 6.08 -3.93 10.76
N ASP A 99 6.26 -5.26 10.82
CA ASP A 99 5.48 -6.20 11.63
C ASP A 99 6.36 -7.40 11.99
N GLU A 100 6.73 -7.53 13.27
CA GLU A 100 7.56 -8.63 13.77
C GLU A 100 6.89 -10.00 13.61
N GLN A 101 5.57 -10.08 13.83
CA GLN A 101 4.84 -11.34 13.78
C GLN A 101 4.77 -11.89 12.36
N LYS A 102 4.59 -11.00 11.38
CA LYS A 102 4.57 -11.36 9.96
C LYS A 102 5.94 -11.36 9.30
N LYS A 103 7.01 -11.01 10.05
CA LYS A 103 8.35 -10.76 9.51
C LYS A 103 8.33 -9.77 8.33
N ALA A 104 7.46 -8.78 8.41
CA ALA A 104 7.36 -7.72 7.42
C ALA A 104 8.42 -6.67 7.69
N PHE A 105 9.14 -6.24 6.66
CA PHE A 105 10.14 -5.20 6.75
C PHE A 105 10.21 -4.37 5.46
N SER A 106 10.93 -3.26 5.56
CA SER A 106 11.34 -2.43 4.43
C SER A 106 12.85 -2.24 4.42
N ILE A 107 13.41 -1.91 3.25
CA ILE A 107 14.82 -1.59 3.07
C ILE A 107 14.93 -0.09 2.74
N PRO A 108 15.10 0.81 3.73
CA PRO A 108 14.97 2.25 3.51
C PRO A 108 16.00 2.85 2.53
N ALA A 109 17.16 2.21 2.42
CA ALA A 109 18.23 2.64 1.52
C ALA A 109 17.96 2.34 0.03
N ILE A 110 16.93 1.54 -0.27
CA ILE A 110 16.56 1.16 -1.63
C ILE A 110 15.22 1.80 -1.99
N GLN A 111 15.25 2.72 -2.96
CA GLN A 111 14.03 3.31 -3.48
C GLN A 111 13.24 2.28 -4.30
N PHE A 112 11.91 2.31 -4.19
CA PHE A 112 11.02 1.32 -4.79
C PHE A 112 11.26 -0.13 -4.33
N SER A 113 11.89 -0.32 -3.14
CA SER A 113 12.07 -1.65 -2.56
C SER A 113 10.73 -2.39 -2.46
N PRO A 114 10.67 -3.68 -2.86
CA PRO A 114 9.56 -4.53 -2.47
C PRO A 114 9.44 -4.57 -0.94
N GLN A 115 8.23 -4.69 -0.39
CA GLN A 115 8.01 -4.96 1.03
C GLN A 115 7.74 -6.45 1.21
N ASN A 116 7.71 -6.90 2.47
CA ASN A 116 7.36 -8.29 2.84
C ASN A 116 8.22 -9.36 2.14
N LEU A 117 9.47 -9.03 1.81
CA LEU A 117 10.42 -9.94 1.19
C LEU A 117 10.65 -11.18 2.07
N GLN A 118 10.70 -12.35 1.46
CA GLN A 118 11.03 -13.62 2.09
C GLN A 118 12.41 -14.09 1.66
N LEU A 119 12.94 -15.10 2.37
CA LEU A 119 14.15 -15.79 1.91
C LEU A 119 13.91 -16.40 0.53
N ALA A 120 14.92 -16.35 -0.33
CA ALA A 120 14.88 -16.74 -1.74
C ALA A 120 14.05 -15.82 -2.67
N ASP A 121 13.40 -14.77 -2.16
CA ASP A 121 12.83 -13.74 -3.04
C ASP A 121 13.94 -13.01 -3.79
N SER A 122 13.67 -12.63 -5.04
CA SER A 122 14.62 -11.92 -5.88
C SER A 122 14.03 -10.69 -6.55
N PHE A 123 14.85 -9.65 -6.69
CA PHE A 123 14.50 -8.43 -7.38
C PHE A 123 15.74 -7.81 -8.02
N GLY A 124 15.52 -6.95 -9.01
CA GLY A 124 16.58 -6.21 -9.69
C GLY A 124 17.08 -5.06 -8.83
N LEU A 125 18.40 -4.85 -8.79
CA LEU A 125 19.03 -3.73 -8.10
C LEU A 125 19.74 -2.82 -9.12
N ALA A 126 19.52 -1.52 -9.01
CA ALA A 126 20.21 -0.50 -9.78
C ALA A 126 20.80 0.55 -8.84
N LYS A 127 21.82 1.25 -9.33
CA LYS A 127 22.53 2.28 -8.58
C LYS A 127 22.71 3.54 -9.42
N LYS A 128 22.52 4.69 -8.79
CA LYS A 128 22.86 6.01 -9.34
C LYS A 128 23.54 6.81 -8.24
N GLN A 129 24.82 7.12 -8.44
CA GLN A 129 25.66 7.74 -7.41
C GLN A 129 25.64 6.92 -6.11
N ALA A 130 25.16 7.49 -5.00
CA ALA A 130 25.07 6.84 -3.69
C ALA A 130 23.70 6.19 -3.40
N ARG A 131 22.75 6.21 -4.36
CA ARG A 131 21.38 5.72 -4.16
C ARG A 131 21.16 4.39 -4.86
N TYR A 132 20.39 3.52 -4.19
CA TYR A 132 19.95 2.24 -4.72
C TYR A 132 18.47 2.28 -5.11
N PHE A 133 18.12 1.54 -6.14
CA PHE A 133 16.77 1.45 -6.69
C PHE A 133 16.44 -0.01 -6.96
N ALA A 134 15.24 -0.45 -6.60
CA ALA A 134 14.75 -1.77 -6.98
C ALA A 134 13.95 -1.70 -8.29
N TYR A 135 14.00 -2.77 -9.06
CA TYR A 135 13.15 -2.97 -10.22
C TYR A 135 12.73 -4.43 -10.36
N LYS A 136 11.59 -4.68 -11.00
CA LYS A 136 11.11 -6.02 -11.33
C LYS A 136 11.45 -6.39 -12.76
N LYS A 137 11.43 -7.69 -13.06
CA LYS A 137 11.61 -8.19 -14.41
C LYS A 137 10.47 -7.69 -15.30
N ASN A 138 10.81 -7.29 -16.52
CA ASN A 138 9.80 -7.08 -17.55
C ASN A 138 9.23 -8.47 -17.88
N TYR A 139 8.00 -8.75 -17.45
CA TYR A 139 7.27 -9.87 -18.00
C TYR A 139 6.78 -9.42 -19.39
N PRO A 140 7.05 -10.18 -20.46
CA PRO A 140 6.40 -9.89 -21.73
C PRO A 140 4.89 -9.95 -21.49
N ILE A 141 4.18 -8.87 -21.83
CA ILE A 141 2.73 -8.89 -21.83
C ILE A 141 2.34 -9.95 -22.87
N ALA A 142 1.81 -11.09 -22.42
CA ALA A 142 1.23 -12.09 -23.28
C ALA A 142 0.08 -11.42 -24.06
N GLY A 143 0.34 -11.00 -25.30
CA GLY A 143 -0.64 -10.27 -26.11
C GLY A 143 -0.06 -9.35 -27.19
N ALA A 144 1.22 -9.00 -27.16
CA ALA A 144 1.84 -8.28 -28.29
C ALA A 144 2.35 -9.26 -29.36
N THR A 145 1.44 -10.05 -29.94
CA THR A 145 1.69 -10.63 -31.27
C THR A 145 1.70 -9.48 -32.25
N HIS A 146 2.91 -9.05 -32.62
CA HIS A 146 3.13 -8.27 -33.83
C HIS A 146 2.69 -9.14 -35.03
N THR A 147 1.47 -8.96 -35.50
CA THR A 147 1.14 -9.24 -36.90
C THR A 147 1.94 -8.25 -37.74
N THR A 148 3.01 -8.75 -38.35
CA THR A 148 3.63 -8.09 -39.49
C THR A 148 3.00 -8.73 -40.71
N ASP A 149 2.35 -7.92 -41.54
CA ASP A 149 1.89 -8.27 -42.89
C ASP A 149 3.02 -8.83 -43.76
#